data_AF-A0A7T1HGY5-F1
#
_entry.id   AF-A0A7T1HGY5-F1
#
_cell.length_a   1.000
_cell.length_b   1.000
_cell.length_c   1.000
_cell.angle_alpha   90.00
_cell.angle_beta   90.00
_cell.angle_gamma   90.00
#
_symmetry.space_group_name_H-M   'P 1'
#
loop_
_entity.id
_entity.type
_entity.pdbx_description
1 polymer ?
#
loop_
_entity_poly.entity_id
_entity_poly.type
_entity_poly.pdbx_seq_one_letter_code
_entity_poly.pdbx_strand_id
1 'polypeptide(L)'
;MKNATERSASSSEAGLLTLMRRYRRAQRLVVDYAIGLGILGLAPKLLTPILIIAAALLLTMIWHVGRCWQFAIVINPITIGGEVLNVLGALVVAVLTWLILVVLGVSIPLVDHFSLSGALMSGTWTFGAAVNQFFFLGFIRKYSHEYVVGGHE
;
A
#
# COMPACT_ATOMS: atom_id res chain seq x y z
N MET A 1 21.07 27.73 -26.95
CA MET A 1 20.80 27.59 -25.51
C MET A 1 19.32 27.33 -25.18
N LYS A 2 18.35 27.99 -25.86
CA LYS A 2 16.89 27.76 -25.65
C LYS A 2 16.42 26.29 -25.83
N ASN A 3 16.97 25.59 -26.83
CA ASN A 3 16.55 24.22 -27.17
C ASN A 3 16.99 23.14 -26.15
N ALA A 4 17.98 23.42 -25.29
CA ALA A 4 18.44 22.46 -24.29
C ALA A 4 17.50 22.42 -23.06
N THR A 5 17.04 23.60 -22.63
CA THR A 5 16.13 23.77 -21.50
C THR A 5 14.73 23.21 -21.77
N GLU A 6 14.24 23.34 -23.01
CA GLU A 6 12.93 22.78 -23.42
C GLU A 6 12.97 21.24 -23.49
N ARG A 7 14.12 20.65 -23.88
CA ARG A 7 14.31 19.19 -23.89
C ARG A 7 14.43 18.60 -22.49
N SER A 8 15.08 19.29 -21.55
CA SER A 8 15.14 18.85 -20.14
C SER A 8 13.79 18.96 -19.43
N ALA A 9 13.00 19.99 -19.73
CA ALA A 9 11.68 20.16 -19.14
C ALA A 9 10.71 19.05 -19.61
N SER A 10 10.67 18.78 -20.92
CA SER A 10 9.83 17.73 -21.51
C SER A 10 10.22 16.31 -21.10
N SER A 11 11.52 16.01 -20.93
CA SER A 11 11.96 14.71 -20.43
C SER A 11 11.63 14.49 -18.95
N SER A 12 11.74 15.55 -18.13
CA SER A 12 11.36 15.51 -16.71
C SER A 12 9.85 15.30 -16.53
N GLU A 13 9.03 15.99 -17.34
CA GLU A 13 7.57 15.85 -17.30
C GLU A 13 7.12 14.44 -17.72
N ALA A 14 7.71 13.90 -18.80
CA ALA A 14 7.47 12.53 -19.21
C ALA A 14 7.85 11.51 -18.12
N GLY A 15 8.98 11.71 -17.45
CA GLY A 15 9.41 10.91 -16.29
C GLY A 15 8.39 10.92 -15.15
N LEU A 16 7.94 12.11 -14.74
CA LEU A 16 6.93 12.28 -13.67
C LEU A 16 5.60 11.60 -14.03
N LEU A 17 5.14 11.73 -15.27
CA LEU A 17 3.91 11.09 -15.73
C LEU A 17 4.00 9.57 -15.66
N THR A 18 5.15 8.98 -16.02
CA THR A 18 5.35 7.52 -15.90
C THR A 18 5.35 7.05 -14.45
N LEU A 19 5.98 7.80 -13.54
CA LEU A 19 5.97 7.52 -12.09
C LEU A 19 4.55 7.58 -11.52
N MET A 20 3.79 8.64 -11.85
CA MET A 20 2.39 8.78 -11.40
C MET A 20 1.49 7.65 -11.93
N ARG A 21 1.72 7.19 -13.17
CA ARG A 21 0.98 6.04 -13.73
C ARG A 21 1.28 4.74 -12.99
N ARG A 22 2.55 4.49 -12.66
CA ARG A 22 2.96 3.32 -11.86
C ARG A 22 2.38 3.38 -10.45
N TYR A 23 2.46 4.55 -9.80
CA TYR A 23 1.91 4.75 -8.46
C TYR A 23 0.40 4.48 -8.43
N ARG A 24 -0.35 5.05 -9.39
CA ARG A 24 -1.81 4.79 -9.49
C ARG A 24 -2.13 3.33 -9.74
N ARG A 25 -1.33 2.61 -10.54
CA ARG A 25 -1.51 1.16 -10.75
C ARG A 25 -1.31 0.38 -9.45
N ALA A 26 -0.25 0.67 -8.69
CA ALA A 26 0.02 0.01 -7.41
C ALA A 26 -1.07 0.32 -6.38
N GLN A 27 -1.52 1.57 -6.29
CA GLN A 27 -2.62 1.95 -5.42
C GLN A 27 -3.93 1.27 -5.80
N ARG A 28 -4.22 1.12 -7.10
CA ARG A 28 -5.41 0.39 -7.56
C ARG A 28 -5.38 -1.08 -7.12
N LEU A 29 -4.23 -1.74 -7.19
CA LEU A 29 -4.08 -3.10 -6.68
C LEU A 29 -4.41 -3.16 -5.18
N VAL A 30 -3.88 -2.23 -4.37
CA VAL A 30 -4.21 -2.16 -2.94
C VAL A 30 -5.71 -2.03 -2.71
N VAL A 31 -6.39 -1.19 -3.49
CA VAL A 31 -7.86 -1.04 -3.42
C VAL A 31 -8.56 -2.36 -3.73
N ASP A 32 -8.17 -3.03 -4.81
CA ASP A 32 -8.79 -4.28 -5.24
C ASP A 32 -8.64 -5.38 -4.17
N TYR A 33 -7.46 -5.47 -3.54
CA TYR A 33 -7.21 -6.39 -2.42
C TYR A 33 -8.00 -6.00 -1.17
N ALA A 34 -8.08 -4.71 -0.84
CA ALA A 34 -8.86 -4.23 0.31
C ALA A 34 -10.36 -4.54 0.15
N ILE A 35 -10.92 -4.38 -1.05
CA ILE A 35 -12.30 -4.75 -1.36
C ILE A 35 -12.46 -6.27 -1.24
N GLY A 36 -11.55 -7.06 -1.81
CA GLY A 36 -11.60 -8.53 -1.72
C GLY A 36 -11.58 -9.05 -0.27
N LEU A 37 -10.73 -8.45 0.57
CA LEU A 37 -10.66 -8.75 2.00
C LEU A 37 -11.88 -8.25 2.77
N GLY A 38 -12.45 -7.11 2.38
CA GLY A 38 -13.73 -6.63 2.89
C GLY A 38 -14.86 -7.62 2.60
N ILE A 39 -14.99 -8.08 1.36
CA ILE A 39 -16.00 -9.08 0.96
C ILE A 39 -15.80 -10.38 1.74
N LEU A 40 -14.56 -10.84 1.90
CA LEU A 40 -14.24 -12.02 2.68
C LEU A 40 -14.69 -11.88 4.16
N GLY A 41 -14.56 -10.70 4.73
CA GLY A 41 -15.02 -10.39 6.09
C GLY A 41 -16.54 -10.41 6.29
N LEU A 42 -17.34 -10.46 5.22
CA LEU A 42 -18.80 -10.62 5.30
C LEU A 42 -19.25 -12.04 5.65
N ALA A 43 -18.34 -13.02 5.68
CA ALA A 43 -18.64 -14.42 5.96
C ALA A 43 -18.23 -14.82 7.40
N PRO A 44 -18.93 -14.40 8.47
CA PRO A 44 -18.46 -14.55 9.85
C PRO A 44 -18.36 -16.01 10.34
N LYS A 45 -18.95 -16.98 9.62
CA LYS A 45 -19.07 -18.37 10.09
C LYS A 45 -17.74 -19.15 10.12
N LEU A 46 -16.66 -18.62 9.54
CA LEU A 46 -15.40 -19.34 9.36
C LEU A 46 -14.18 -18.44 9.62
N LEU A 47 -14.06 -17.88 10.82
CA LEU A 47 -12.98 -16.95 11.22
C LEU A 47 -11.57 -17.48 10.92
N THR A 48 -11.25 -18.71 11.35
CA THR A 48 -9.90 -19.28 11.20
C THR A 48 -9.45 -19.41 9.73
N PRO A 49 -10.21 -20.07 8.83
CA PRO A 49 -9.79 -20.15 7.43
C PRO A 49 -9.86 -18.78 6.72
N ILE A 50 -10.75 -17.87 7.14
CA ILE A 50 -10.77 -16.50 6.61
C ILE A 50 -9.48 -15.76 6.94
N LEU A 51 -8.97 -15.87 8.16
CA LEU A 51 -7.71 -15.24 8.54
C LEU A 51 -6.52 -15.82 7.76
N ILE A 52 -6.54 -17.12 7.49
CA ILE A 52 -5.50 -17.77 6.65
C ILE A 52 -5.56 -17.25 5.22
N ILE A 53 -6.76 -17.21 4.62
CA ILE A 53 -6.97 -16.67 3.27
C ILE A 53 -6.59 -15.18 3.24
N ALA A 54 -6.93 -14.44 4.28
CA ALA A 54 -6.60 -13.03 4.40
C ALA A 54 -5.09 -12.79 4.45
N ALA A 55 -4.36 -13.58 5.25
CA ALA A 55 -2.91 -13.53 5.31
C ALA A 55 -2.28 -13.87 3.95
N ALA A 56 -2.80 -14.90 3.25
CA ALA A 56 -2.33 -15.27 1.91
C ALA A 56 -2.58 -14.14 0.89
N LEU A 57 -3.74 -13.49 0.93
CA LEU A 57 -4.08 -12.35 0.07
C LEU A 57 -3.18 -11.14 0.35
N LEU A 58 -2.91 -10.83 1.62
CA LEU A 58 -1.98 -9.76 2.01
C LEU A 58 -0.57 -10.04 1.49
N LEU A 59 -0.07 -11.27 1.64
CA LEU A 59 1.24 -11.66 1.14
C LEU A 59 1.31 -11.52 -0.40
N THR A 60 0.24 -11.92 -1.08
CA THR A 60 0.11 -11.78 -2.54
C THR A 60 0.05 -10.31 -2.97
N MET A 61 -0.63 -9.46 -2.19
CA MET A 61 -0.66 -8.02 -2.42
C MET A 61 0.74 -7.41 -2.33
N ILE A 62 1.50 -7.74 -1.29
CA ILE A 62 2.90 -7.28 -1.15
C ILE A 62 3.71 -7.70 -2.36
N TRP A 63 3.55 -8.95 -2.81
CA TRP A 63 4.25 -9.46 -4.00
C TRP A 63 3.89 -8.67 -5.27
N HIS A 64 2.60 -8.42 -5.52
CA HIS A 64 2.15 -7.68 -6.70
C HIS A 64 2.57 -6.19 -6.66
N VAL A 65 2.49 -5.55 -5.50
CA VAL A 65 2.97 -4.17 -5.32
C VAL A 65 4.49 -4.13 -5.48
N GLY A 66 5.23 -5.04 -4.86
CA GLY A 66 6.68 -5.15 -4.99
C GLY A 66 7.11 -5.34 -6.45
N ARG A 67 6.40 -6.18 -7.21
CA ARG A 67 6.64 -6.35 -8.64
C ARG A 67 6.41 -5.07 -9.45
N CYS A 68 5.45 -4.21 -9.07
CA CYS A 68 5.25 -2.91 -9.72
C CYS A 68 6.45 -1.97 -9.58
N TRP A 69 7.20 -2.12 -8.49
CA TRP A 69 8.38 -1.33 -8.16
C TRP A 69 9.70 -2.09 -8.35
N GLN A 70 9.66 -3.24 -9.01
CA GLN A 70 10.83 -4.11 -9.27
C GLN A 70 11.60 -4.51 -7.99
N PHE A 71 10.88 -4.68 -6.88
CA PHE A 71 11.45 -5.00 -5.56
C PHE A 71 12.58 -4.05 -5.13
N ALA A 72 12.49 -2.78 -5.51
CA ALA A 72 13.41 -1.76 -5.02
C ALA A 72 13.16 -1.52 -3.53
N ILE A 73 14.06 -2.01 -2.69
CA ILE A 73 13.97 -1.96 -1.22
C ILE A 73 15.08 -1.04 -0.69
N VAL A 74 14.76 -0.22 0.31
CA VAL A 74 15.75 0.57 1.03
C VAL A 74 16.38 -0.27 2.13
N ILE A 75 17.68 -0.54 2.04
CA ILE A 75 18.46 -1.17 3.13
C ILE A 75 18.90 -0.07 4.10
N ASN A 76 17.96 0.49 4.86
CA ASN A 76 18.26 1.42 5.94
C ASN A 76 17.45 1.03 7.19
N PRO A 77 18.10 0.80 8.35
CA PRO A 77 17.42 0.40 9.58
C PRO A 77 16.31 1.38 9.99
N ILE A 78 16.46 2.68 9.72
CA ILE A 78 15.43 3.69 10.02
C ILE A 78 14.19 3.45 9.16
N THR A 79 14.36 3.16 7.87
CA THR A 79 13.25 2.91 6.94
C THR A 79 12.55 1.58 7.26
N ILE A 80 13.30 0.56 7.67
CA ILE A 80 12.73 -0.72 8.12
C ILE A 80 11.94 -0.52 9.42
N GLY A 81 12.48 0.24 10.37
CA GLY A 81 11.77 0.58 11.62
C GLY A 81 10.48 1.37 11.36
N GLY A 82 10.53 2.33 10.42
CA GLY A 82 9.34 3.06 9.96
C GLY A 82 8.29 2.14 9.35
N GLU A 83 8.71 1.13 8.58
CA GLU A 83 7.77 0.17 8.00
C GLU A 83 7.11 -0.71 9.07
N VAL A 84 7.88 -1.17 10.06
CA VAL A 84 7.30 -1.91 11.20
C VAL A 84 6.26 -1.06 11.93
N LEU A 85 6.54 0.23 12.16
CA LEU A 85 5.59 1.16 12.75
C LEU A 85 4.35 1.36 11.86
N ASN A 86 4.50 1.40 10.54
CA ASN A 86 3.37 1.47 9.62
C ASN A 86 2.49 0.22 9.68
N VAL A 87 3.09 -0.98 9.78
CA VAL A 87 2.33 -2.23 9.95
C VAL A 87 1.53 -2.20 11.26
N LEU A 88 2.16 -1.73 12.34
CA LEU A 88 1.47 -1.55 13.63
C LEU A 88 0.35 -0.50 13.52
N GLY A 89 0.58 0.59 12.81
CA GLY A 89 -0.44 1.61 12.52
C GLY A 89 -1.63 1.05 11.74
N ALA A 90 -1.38 0.20 10.74
CA ALA A 90 -2.45 -0.47 10.00
C ALA A 90 -3.29 -1.40 10.89
N LEU A 91 -2.65 -2.09 11.84
CA LEU A 91 -3.34 -2.91 12.84
C LEU A 91 -4.21 -2.04 13.76
N VAL A 92 -3.67 -0.92 14.25
CA VAL A 92 -4.44 0.05 15.06
C VAL A 92 -5.65 0.56 14.28
N VAL A 93 -5.50 0.92 13.01
CA VAL A 93 -6.61 1.37 12.16
C VAL A 93 -7.67 0.27 11.96
N ALA A 94 -7.25 -0.98 11.76
CA ALA A 94 -8.17 -2.12 11.66
C ALA A 94 -8.99 -2.29 12.95
N VAL A 95 -8.32 -2.25 14.11
CA VAL A 95 -8.97 -2.39 15.43
C VAL A 95 -9.90 -1.21 15.72
N LEU A 96 -9.48 0.02 15.41
CA LEU A 96 -10.32 1.21 15.57
C LEU A 96 -11.56 1.14 14.68
N THR A 97 -11.41 0.71 13.43
CA THR A 97 -12.54 0.56 12.51
C THR A 97 -13.51 -0.51 12.99
N TRP A 98 -12.98 -1.65 13.46
CA TRP A 98 -13.78 -2.69 14.10
C TRP A 98 -14.57 -2.14 15.30
N LEU A 99 -13.89 -1.45 16.22
CA LEU A 99 -14.49 -0.91 17.45
C LEU A 99 -15.57 0.12 17.13
N ILE A 100 -15.32 1.02 16.17
CA ILE A 100 -16.30 2.02 15.72
C ILE A 100 -17.55 1.31 15.17
N LEU A 101 -17.38 0.29 14.33
CA LEU A 101 -18.51 -0.44 13.74
C LEU A 101 -19.28 -1.26 14.76
N VAL A 102 -18.61 -1.83 15.77
CA VAL A 102 -19.26 -2.53 16.89
C VAL A 102 -20.06 -1.54 17.74
N VAL A 103 -19.50 -0.38 18.09
CA VAL A 103 -20.22 0.66 18.85
C VAL A 103 -21.40 1.20 18.04
N LEU A 104 -21.25 1.37 16.73
CA LEU A 104 -22.37 1.70 15.84
C LEU A 104 -23.42 0.58 15.79
N GLY A 105 -22.98 -0.67 15.81
CA GLY A 105 -23.81 -1.87 15.82
C GLY A 105 -24.78 -1.93 17.00
N VAL A 106 -24.38 -1.39 18.16
CA VAL A 106 -25.28 -1.23 19.32
C VAL A 106 -26.47 -0.33 18.99
N SER A 107 -26.28 0.70 18.16
CA SER A 107 -27.34 1.61 17.73
C SER A 107 -28.10 1.13 16.50
N ILE A 108 -27.42 0.41 15.59
CA ILE A 108 -27.96 -0.09 14.33
C ILE A 108 -27.55 -1.57 14.17
N PRO A 109 -28.40 -2.54 14.55
CA PRO A 109 -28.05 -3.96 14.62
C PRO A 109 -27.51 -4.56 13.32
N LEU A 110 -27.91 -4.01 12.17
CA LEU A 110 -27.41 -4.45 10.87
C LEU A 110 -25.89 -4.22 10.69
N VAL A 111 -25.30 -3.23 11.36
CA VAL A 111 -23.91 -2.81 11.15
C VAL A 111 -22.91 -3.76 11.82
N ASP A 112 -23.34 -4.49 12.86
CA ASP A 112 -22.48 -5.40 13.61
C ASP A 112 -21.89 -6.52 12.73
N HIS A 113 -22.68 -7.01 11.76
CA HIS A 113 -22.25 -8.01 10.78
C HIS A 113 -21.18 -7.50 9.80
N PHE A 114 -21.01 -6.18 9.67
CA PHE A 114 -20.02 -5.56 8.79
C PHE A 114 -18.74 -5.14 9.53
N SER A 115 -18.70 -5.27 10.86
CA SER A 115 -17.56 -4.84 11.68
C SER A 115 -16.24 -5.49 11.24
N LEU A 116 -16.25 -6.81 11.01
CA LEU A 116 -15.09 -7.56 10.54
C LEU A 116 -14.70 -7.19 9.10
N SER A 117 -15.70 -7.00 8.23
CA SER A 117 -15.50 -6.56 6.84
C SER A 117 -14.81 -5.20 6.78
N GLY A 118 -15.31 -4.22 7.54
CA GLY A 118 -14.71 -2.90 7.62
C GLY A 118 -13.31 -2.91 8.22
N ALA A 119 -13.07 -3.73 9.25
CA ALA A 119 -11.75 -3.90 9.86
C ALA A 119 -10.72 -4.47 8.86
N LEU A 120 -11.08 -5.54 8.15
CA LEU A 120 -10.21 -6.14 7.14
C LEU A 120 -9.96 -5.19 5.97
N MET A 121 -11.00 -4.52 5.47
CA MET A 121 -10.87 -3.56 4.37
C MET A 121 -9.97 -2.39 4.74
N SER A 122 -10.23 -1.71 5.87
CA SER A 122 -9.47 -0.55 6.34
C SER A 122 -8.02 -0.90 6.72
N GLY A 123 -7.82 -2.04 7.40
CA GLY A 123 -6.51 -2.57 7.73
C GLY A 123 -5.70 -2.87 6.48
N THR A 124 -6.29 -3.57 5.51
CA THR A 124 -5.65 -3.90 4.24
C THR A 124 -5.29 -2.66 3.45
N TRP A 125 -6.20 -1.69 3.37
CA TRP A 125 -5.95 -0.43 2.68
C TRP A 125 -4.75 0.30 3.28
N THR A 126 -4.76 0.49 4.60
CA THR A 126 -3.69 1.21 5.31
C THR A 126 -2.36 0.48 5.17
N PHE A 127 -2.37 -0.85 5.34
CA PHE A 127 -1.19 -1.68 5.17
C PHE A 127 -0.65 -1.62 3.73
N GLY A 128 -1.50 -1.76 2.72
CA GLY A 128 -1.09 -1.71 1.33
C GLY A 128 -0.59 -0.33 0.90
N ALA A 129 -1.16 0.75 1.45
CA ALA A 129 -0.66 2.11 1.25
C ALA A 129 0.76 2.27 1.81
N ALA A 130 1.02 1.76 3.02
CA ALA A 130 2.35 1.75 3.62
C ALA A 130 3.37 0.96 2.77
N VAL A 131 3.02 -0.28 2.39
CA VAL A 131 3.88 -1.13 1.55
C VAL A 131 4.19 -0.45 0.21
N ASN A 132 3.19 0.19 -0.41
CA ASN A 132 3.39 0.93 -1.64
C ASN A 132 4.35 2.11 -1.46
N GLN A 133 4.25 2.86 -0.36
CA GLN A 133 5.17 3.95 -0.03
C GLN A 133 6.59 3.43 0.22
N PHE A 134 6.73 2.31 0.93
CA PHE A 134 8.02 1.69 1.21
C PHE A 134 8.77 1.34 -0.08
N PHE A 135 8.11 0.64 -1.02
CA PHE A 135 8.69 0.30 -2.31
C PHE A 135 8.92 1.52 -3.21
N PHE A 136 8.02 2.51 -3.18
CA PHE A 136 8.20 3.76 -3.93
C PHE A 136 9.45 4.53 -3.50
N LEU A 137 9.69 4.65 -2.20
CA LEU A 137 10.90 5.28 -1.65
C LEU A 137 12.16 4.50 -2.04
N GLY A 138 12.10 3.17 -2.01
CA GLY A 138 13.18 2.30 -2.50
C GLY A 138 13.48 2.51 -3.97
N PHE A 139 12.43 2.62 -4.79
CA PHE A 139 12.56 2.92 -6.21
C PHE A 139 13.24 4.27 -6.44
N ILE A 140 12.74 5.36 -5.85
CA ILE A 140 13.33 6.70 -6.02
C ILE A 140 14.81 6.69 -5.63
N ARG A 141 15.16 6.12 -4.48
CA ARG A 141 16.54 6.10 -3.99
C ARG A 141 17.48 5.34 -4.92
N LYS A 142 17.02 4.21 -5.47
CA LYS A 142 17.83 3.42 -6.42
C LYS A 142 18.16 4.22 -7.67
N TYR A 143 17.18 4.91 -8.25
CA TYR A 143 17.37 5.68 -9.48
C TYR A 143 18.05 7.04 -9.23
N SER A 144 17.88 7.66 -8.06
CA SER A 144 18.57 8.92 -7.75
C SER A 144 20.09 8.75 -7.66
N HIS A 145 20.57 7.59 -7.21
CA HIS A 145 22.01 7.30 -7.18
C HIS A 145 22.62 7.13 -8.58
N GLU A 146 21.85 6.64 -9.54
CA GLU A 146 22.30 6.40 -10.92
C GLU A 146 22.57 7.73 -11.68
N TYR A 147 21.79 8.78 -11.38
CA TYR A 147 21.99 10.12 -11.96
C TYR A 147 23.12 10.94 -11.31
N VAL A 148 23.46 10.68 -10.05
CA VAL A 148 24.51 11.44 -9.34
C VAL A 148 25.90 10.87 -9.60
N VAL A 149 26.04 9.56 -9.82
CA VAL A 149 27.35 8.91 -10.05
C VAL A 149 27.77 8.96 -11.53
N GLY A 150 26.82 8.96 -12.47
CA GLY A 150 27.11 9.04 -13.92
C GLY A 150 27.42 10.44 -14.47
N GLY A 151 27.53 11.47 -13.61
CA GLY A 151 27.83 12.86 -14.00
C GLY A 151 29.27 13.31 -13.73
N HIS A 152 30.15 12.38 -13.36
CA HIS A 152 31.55 12.64 -12.98
C HIS A 152 32.58 11.95 -13.89
N GLU A 153 32.19 11.50 -15.09
CA GLU A 153 33.12 11.03 -16.13
C GLU A 153 33.10 11.94 -17.36
#